data_AF-A0A2G9TDA3-F1
#
_entry.id   AF-A0A2G9TDA3-F1
#
_cell.length_a   1.000
_cell.length_b   1.000
_cell.length_c   1.000
_cell.angle_alpha   90.00
_cell.angle_beta   90.00
_cell.angle_gamma   90.00
#
_symmetry.space_group_name_H-M   'P 1'
#
loop_
_entity.id
_entity.type
_entity.pdbx_description
1 polymer ?
#
loop_
_entity_poly.entity_id
_entity_poly.type
_entity_poly.pdbx_seq_one_letter_code
_entity_poly.pdbx_strand_id
1 'polypeptide(L)' 'MVTLDLVADADIYIDGTNNRVGTITIAATIVIVAQIQGNRLTGTAEITSLKLTDRAGTLGLPQDALDNLGNLGKELIQK' A
#
# COMPACT_ATOMS: atom_id res chain seq x y z
N MET A 1 -4.30 19.06 -8.83
CA MET A 1 -4.15 18.10 -7.74
C MET A 1 -5.16 17.01 -7.97
N VAL A 2 -4.72 15.75 -8.00
CA VAL A 2 -5.58 14.57 -8.16
C VAL A 2 -5.29 13.64 -6.99
N THR A 3 -6.34 13.06 -6.42
CA THR A 3 -6.22 11.99 -5.42
C THR A 3 -6.53 10.67 -6.10
N LEU A 4 -5.66 9.68 -5.89
CA LEU A 4 -5.80 8.33 -6.39
C LEU A 4 -5.92 7.38 -5.20
N ASP A 5 -7.04 6.65 -5.14
CA ASP A 5 -7.23 5.56 -4.19
C ASP A 5 -6.93 4.24 -4.88
N LEU A 6 -5.99 3.48 -4.32
CA LEU A 6 -5.58 2.17 -4.78
C LEU A 6 -6.02 1.12 -3.77
N VAL A 7 -6.60 0.04 -4.27
CA VAL A 7 -6.90 -1.16 -3.47
C VAL A 7 -6.37 -2.37 -4.22
N ALA A 8 -5.56 -3.17 -3.54
CA ALA A 8 -5.03 -4.42 -4.05
C ALA A 8 -5.17 -5.51 -2.99
N ASP A 9 -5.33 -6.75 -3.43
CA ASP A 9 -5.28 -7.92 -2.54
C ASP A 9 -4.01 -8.72 -2.84
N ALA A 10 -3.34 -9.17 -1.78
CA ALA A 10 -2.15 -10.00 -1.86
C ALA A 10 -2.37 -11.29 -1.07
N ASP A 11 -2.22 -12.43 -1.72
CA ASP A 11 -2.26 -13.73 -1.07
C ASP A 11 -0.89 -14.10 -0.49
N ILE A 12 -0.89 -14.59 0.74
CA ILE A 12 0.29 -15.03 1.47
C ILE A 12 0.34 -16.55 1.46
N TYR A 13 1.50 -17.10 1.12
CA TYR A 13 1.76 -18.53 1.02
C TYR A 13 2.92 -18.95 1.91
N ILE A 14 2.87 -20.17 2.46
CA ILE A 14 4.03 -20.79 3.10
C ILE A 14 4.99 -21.27 2.01
N ASP A 15 6.22 -20.78 2.09
CA ASP A 15 7.30 -21.15 1.18
C ASP A 15 7.52 -22.67 1.15
N GLY A 16 7.76 -23.21 -0.05
CA GLY A 16 7.97 -24.63 -0.27
C GLY A 16 6.71 -25.52 -0.24
N THR A 17 5.52 -25.00 0.06
CA THR A 17 4.30 -25.84 0.15
C THR A 17 3.13 -25.40 -0.73
N ASN A 18 3.19 -24.21 -1.35
CA ASN A 18 2.05 -23.59 -2.06
C ASN A 18 0.76 -23.48 -1.21
N ASN A 19 0.85 -23.62 0.11
CA ASN A 19 -0.29 -23.48 1.00
C ASN A 19 -0.58 -22.00 1.26
N ARG A 20 -1.75 -21.52 0.82
CA ARG A 20 -2.24 -20.17 1.12
C ARG A 20 -2.64 -20.08 2.59
N VAL A 21 -2.06 -19.12 3.31
CA VAL A 21 -2.31 -18.88 4.75
C VAL A 21 -3.16 -17.64 5.02
N GLY A 22 -3.31 -16.76 4.04
CA GLY A 22 -4.23 -15.63 4.16
C GLY A 22 -4.14 -14.65 3.02
N THR A 23 -4.90 -13.58 3.15
CA THR A 23 -4.94 -12.49 2.18
C THR A 23 -4.85 -11.17 2.92
N ILE A 24 -3.96 -10.31 2.47
CA ILE A 24 -3.86 -8.93 2.94
C ILE A 24 -4.48 -8.04 1.87
N THR A 25 -5.48 -7.26 2.25
CA THR A 25 -5.94 -6.12 1.48
C THR A 25 -5.04 -4.92 1.78
N ILE A 26 -4.51 -4.31 0.74
CA ILE A 26 -3.64 -3.13 0.78
C ILE A 26 -4.44 -1.98 0.19
N ALA A 27 -4.70 -0.95 1.00
CA ALA A 27 -5.36 0.28 0.58
C ALA A 27 -4.38 1.46 0.70
N ALA A 28 -4.21 2.23 -0.38
CA ALA A 28 -3.33 3.38 -0.41
C ALA A 28 -4.04 4.60 -1.01
N THR A 29 -3.78 5.77 -0.43
CA THR A 29 -4.21 7.06 -0.99
C THR A 29 -2.98 7.84 -1.42
N ILE A 30 -2.97 8.26 -2.69
CA ILE A 30 -1.86 8.98 -3.32
C ILE A 30 -2.36 10.33 -3.80
N VAL A 31 -1.67 11.41 -3.40
CA VAL A 31 -1.92 12.75 -3.91
C VAL A 31 -0.88 13.07 -4.97
N ILE A 32 -1.35 13.39 -6.17
CA ILE A 32 -0.52 13.76 -7.32
C ILE A 32 -0.73 15.24 -7.65
N VAL A 33 0.37 15.99 -7.66
CA VAL A 33 0.40 17.38 -8.10
C VAL A 33 1.23 17.46 -9.37
N ALA A 34 0.57 17.69 -10.50
CA ALA A 34 1.21 17.90 -11.78
C ALA A 34 1.19 19.39 -12.15
N GLN A 35 2.27 19.86 -12.78
CA GLN A 35 2.44 21.21 -13.28
C GLN A 35 3.02 21.16 -14.70
N ILE A 36 2.53 22.02 -15.57
CA ILE A 36 3.08 22.20 -16.91
C ILE A 36 3.75 23.56 -16.96
N GLN A 37 5.04 23.60 -17.29
CA GLN A 37 5.77 24.83 -17.60
C GLN A 37 6.37 24.71 -19.00
N GLY A 38 5.87 25.53 -19.93
CA GLY A 38 6.22 25.44 -21.35
C GLY A 38 5.84 24.05 -21.92
N ASN A 39 6.86 23.31 -22.37
CA ASN A 39 6.72 21.95 -22.91
C ASN A 39 7.09 20.84 -21.92
N ARG A 40 7.28 21.16 -20.63
CA ARG A 40 7.66 20.18 -19.61
C ARG A 40 6.52 19.94 -18.63
N LEU A 41 6.12 18.68 -18.50
CA LEU A 41 5.25 18.19 -17.43
C LEU A 41 6.13 17.73 -16.26
N THR A 42 5.98 18.36 -15.10
CA THR A 42 6.59 17.95 -13.85
C THR A 42 5.50 17.59 -12.84
N GLY A 43 5.84 16.82 -11.83
CA GLY A 43 4.90 16.58 -10.75
C GLY A 43 5.52 15.88 -9.57
N THR A 44 4.79 15.89 -8.47
CA THR A 44 5.07 15.14 -7.26
C THR A 44 3.94 14.14 -7.03
N ALA A 45 4.28 13.00 -6.47
CA ALA A 45 3.33 12.01 -5.98
C ALA A 45 3.68 11.70 -4.53
N GLU A 46 2.70 11.79 -3.64
CA GLU A 46 2.87 11.52 -2.22
C GLU A 46 1.84 10.49 -1.76
N ILE A 47 2.32 9.42 -1.13
CA ILE A 47 1.44 8.47 -0.44
C ILE A 47 1.02 9.11 0.88
N THR A 48 -0.23 9.53 0.99
CA THR A 48 -0.75 10.15 2.22
C THR A 48 -1.18 9.09 3.22
N SER A 49 -1.70 7.96 2.76
CA SER A 49 -2.17 6.83 3.58
C SER A 49 -1.76 5.49 2.97
N LEU A 50 -1.38 4.53 3.81
CA LEU A 50 -1.16 3.13 3.44
C LEU A 50 -1.67 2.25 4.59
N LYS A 51 -2.70 1.44 4.31
CA LYS A 51 -3.33 0.55 5.28
C LYS A 51 -3.30 -0.88 4.79
N LEU A 52 -2.88 -1.79 5.66
CA LEU A 52 -2.91 -3.23 5.42
C LEU A 52 -3.99 -3.84 6.32
N THR A 53 -4.78 -4.75 5.79
CA THR A 53 -5.84 -5.42 6.56
C THR A 53 -5.92 -6.88 6.16
N ASP A 54 -5.81 -7.78 7.13
CA ASP A 54 -6.18 -9.18 6.95
C ASP A 54 -7.69 -9.33 7.14
N ARG A 55 -8.45 -9.28 6.05
CA ARG A 55 -9.91 -9.35 6.11
C ARG A 55 -10.40 -10.72 6.59
N ALA A 56 -9.65 -11.78 6.32
CA ALA A 56 -10.03 -13.13 6.69
C ALA A 56 -9.63 -13.47 8.14
N GLY A 57 -8.74 -12.68 8.74
CA GLY A 57 -8.20 -12.91 10.08
C GLY A 57 -7.38 -14.20 10.17
N THR A 58 -6.98 -14.77 9.04
CA THR A 58 -6.33 -16.09 8.98
C THR A 58 -4.84 -16.03 9.28
N LEU A 59 -4.24 -14.84 9.18
CA LEU A 59 -2.82 -14.63 9.48
C LEU A 59 -2.58 -14.46 10.98
N GLY A 60 -3.64 -14.22 11.78
CA GLY A 60 -3.53 -14.01 13.22
C GLY A 60 -2.71 -12.76 13.60
N LEU A 61 -2.46 -11.87 12.64
CA LEU A 61 -1.75 -10.63 12.86
C LEU A 61 -2.74 -9.59 13.41
N PRO A 62 -2.41 -8.96 14.55
CA PRO A 62 -3.23 -7.88 15.07
C PRO A 62 -3.10 -6.64 14.16
N GLN A 63 -4.14 -5.81 14.11
CA GLN A 63 -4.20 -4.69 13.17
C GLN A 63 -3.09 -3.65 13.41
N ASP A 64 -2.65 -3.48 14.65
CA ASP A 64 -1.53 -2.61 15.02
C ASP A 64 -0.20 -3.07 14.41
N ALA A 65 0.05 -4.39 14.32
CA ALA A 65 1.20 -4.92 13.63
C ALA A 65 1.13 -4.63 12.12
N LEU A 66 -0.04 -4.79 11.50
CA LEU A 66 -0.26 -4.45 10.09
C LEU A 66 -0.11 -2.95 9.82
N ASP A 67 -0.56 -2.10 10.73
CA ASP A 67 -0.41 -0.65 10.63
C ASP A 67 1.07 -0.24 10.69
N ASN A 68 1.86 -0.87 11.57
CA ASN A 68 3.32 -0.66 11.62
C ASN A 68 4.01 -1.08 10.31
N LEU A 69 3.58 -2.19 9.71
CA LEU A 69 4.08 -2.61 8.38
C LEU A 69 3.68 -1.62 7.28
N GLY A 70 2.49 -1.02 7.37
CA GLY A 70 2.05 0.05 6.46
C GLY A 70 2.94 1.28 6.56
N ASN A 71 3.28 1.71 7.77
CA ASN A 71 4.20 2.83 7.97
C ASN A 71 5.59 2.53 7.42
N LEU A 72 6.13 1.33 7.68
CA LEU A 72 7.42 0.91 7.12
C LEU A 72 7.39 0.89 5.58
N GLY A 73 6.31 0.36 4.98
CA GLY A 73 6.15 0.34 3.52
C GLY A 73 6.12 1.76 2.92
N LYS A 74 5.45 2.69 3.60
CA LYS A 74 5.43 4.11 3.20
C LYS A 74 6.83 4.72 3.24
N GLU A 75 7.63 4.45 4.26
CA GLU A 75 9.01 4.94 4.36
C GLU A 75 9.94 4.36 3.28
N LEU A 76 9.78 3.09 2.92
CA LEU A 76 10.58 2.44 1.88
C LEU A 76 10.32 3.00 0.49
N ILE A 77 9.07 3.39 0.20
CA ILE A 77 8.68 3.92 -1.13
C ILE A 77 9.00 5.42 -1.27
N GLN A 78 9.10 6.14 -0.16
CA GLN A 78 9.39 7.58 -0.14
C GLN A 78 10.89 7.92 -0.15
N LYS A 79 11.77 6.93 0.01
CA LYS A 79 13.23 7.08 -0.17
C LYS A 79 13.65 6.85 -1.61
#